data_AF-A0AAE1UV61-F1
#
_entry.id   AF-A0AAE1UV61-F1
#
_cell.length_a   1.000
_cell.length_b   1.000
_cell.length_c   1.000
_cell.angle_alpha   90.00
_cell.angle_beta   90.00
_cell.angle_gamma   90.00
#
_symmetry.space_group_name_H-M   'P 1'
#
loop_
_entity.id
_entity.type
_entity.pdbx_description
1 polymer ?
#
loop_
_entity_poly.entity_id
_entity_poly.type
_entity_poly.pdbx_seq_one_letter_code
_entity_poly.pdbx_strand_id
1 'polypeptide(L)'
;MPFSSNRIFLEETSLVARPGLRMDNIQERMVARLSHLGIKVKSIEEDERCVIPMGGPFPVIPQRVVGIGGTAGMVHPSTGYLVARTLAAAPIVAKAIIQYLGSEKDQLGNELSTSVWKDLWPIERRRQREFFCFGMDILLKLDLSATRRFFDAFFDLEPRYWHGFLSSWLFLPELMFFGLSLFSHASNASRIEIMTKGTLPLVTMINNLLKDTE
;
A
#
# COMPACT_ATOMS: atom_id res chain seq x y z
N MET A 1 -0.22 -12.64 -15.17
CA MET A 1 -1.03 -11.87 -16.15
C MET A 1 -0.83 -12.47 -17.53
N PRO A 2 -1.88 -12.99 -18.19
CA PRO A 2 -1.74 -13.57 -19.53
C PRO A 2 -1.57 -12.47 -20.59
N PHE A 3 -0.63 -12.66 -21.52
CA PHE A 3 -0.50 -11.85 -22.73
C PHE A 3 -1.11 -12.55 -23.95
N SER A 4 -1.03 -13.87 -24.00
CA SER A 4 -1.63 -14.72 -25.03
C SER A 4 -1.90 -16.13 -24.47
N SER A 5 -2.34 -17.07 -25.31
CA SER A 5 -2.54 -18.47 -24.92
C SER A 5 -1.26 -19.20 -24.47
N ASN A 6 -0.08 -18.69 -24.83
CA ASN A 6 1.21 -19.31 -24.54
C ASN A 6 2.25 -18.35 -23.94
N ARG A 7 1.87 -17.10 -23.66
CA ARG A 7 2.74 -16.09 -23.05
C ARG A 7 2.07 -15.52 -21.80
N ILE A 8 2.77 -15.57 -20.68
CA ILE A 8 2.30 -15.08 -19.39
C ILE A 8 3.42 -14.28 -18.71
N PHE A 9 3.06 -13.16 -18.08
CA PHE A 9 3.85 -12.56 -17.01
C PHE A 9 3.56 -13.30 -15.71
N LEU A 10 4.59 -13.79 -15.03
CA LEU A 10 4.47 -14.44 -13.73
C LEU A 10 5.40 -13.76 -12.75
N GLU A 11 4.86 -13.45 -11.57
CA GLU A 11 5.59 -12.87 -10.46
C GLU A 11 5.38 -13.78 -9.25
N GLU A 12 6.47 -14.29 -8.67
CA GLU A 12 6.44 -14.81 -7.30
C GLU A 12 6.87 -13.66 -6.41
N THR A 13 6.05 -13.36 -5.41
CA THR A 13 6.28 -12.20 -4.55
C THR A 13 6.09 -12.57 -3.07
N SER A 14 6.63 -11.73 -2.21
CA SER A 14 6.31 -11.71 -0.79
C SER A 14 5.37 -10.54 -0.53
N LEU A 15 4.26 -10.80 0.17
CA LEU A 15 3.29 -9.75 0.49
C LEU A 15 3.92 -8.59 1.27
N VAL A 16 4.55 -8.91 2.40
CA VAL A 16 5.30 -7.96 3.22
C VAL A 16 6.29 -8.72 4.11
N ALA A 17 7.50 -8.21 4.26
CA ALA A 17 8.53 -8.78 5.12
C ALA A 17 9.47 -7.69 5.66
N ARG A 18 9.97 -7.88 6.88
CA ARG A 18 10.97 -7.01 7.51
C ARG A 18 11.94 -7.86 8.34
N PRO A 19 13.20 -8.07 7.89
CA PRO A 19 13.79 -7.63 6.62
C PRO A 19 13.14 -8.31 5.40
N GLY A 20 13.36 -7.75 4.20
CA GLY A 20 12.87 -8.33 2.95
C GLY A 20 13.42 -9.75 2.71
N LEU A 21 12.65 -10.59 2.02
CA LEU A 21 13.10 -11.93 1.65
C LEU A 21 14.23 -11.88 0.62
N ARG A 22 15.17 -12.82 0.72
CA ARG A 22 16.21 -13.02 -0.29
C ARG A 22 15.58 -13.41 -1.63
N MET A 23 16.11 -12.86 -2.73
CA MET A 23 15.64 -13.17 -4.09
C MET A 23 15.76 -14.68 -4.40
N ASP A 24 16.81 -15.34 -3.93
CA ASP A 24 17.00 -16.78 -4.11
C ASP A 24 15.80 -17.58 -3.54
N ASN A 25 15.32 -17.21 -2.35
CA ASN A 25 14.16 -17.86 -1.71
C ASN A 25 12.87 -17.63 -2.53
N ILE A 26 12.72 -16.45 -3.14
CA ILE A 26 11.58 -16.14 -4.00
C ILE A 26 11.65 -16.97 -5.29
N GLN A 27 12.84 -17.07 -5.88
CA GLN A 27 13.07 -17.86 -7.08
C GLN A 27 12.82 -19.36 -6.85
N GLU A 28 13.30 -19.92 -5.74
CA GLU A 28 13.03 -21.31 -5.35
C GLU A 28 11.52 -21.58 -5.22
N ARG A 29 10.80 -20.65 -4.57
CA ARG A 29 9.33 -20.74 -4.45
C ARG A 29 8.63 -20.65 -5.79
N MET A 30 9.10 -19.79 -6.68
CA MET A 30 8.58 -19.67 -8.05
C MET A 30 8.72 -21.01 -8.79
N VAL A 31 9.91 -21.62 -8.76
CA VAL A 31 10.18 -22.92 -9.41
C VAL A 31 9.28 -24.02 -8.84
N ALA A 32 9.17 -24.09 -7.52
CA ALA A 32 8.29 -25.05 -6.85
C ALA A 32 6.82 -24.86 -7.27
N ARG A 33 6.34 -23.61 -7.35
CA ARG A 33 4.97 -23.29 -7.77
C ARG A 33 4.72 -23.63 -9.24
N LEU A 34 5.64 -23.29 -10.14
CA LEU A 34 5.56 -23.63 -11.55
C LEU A 34 5.48 -25.15 -11.74
N SER A 35 6.32 -25.91 -11.05
CA SER A 35 6.31 -27.37 -11.08
C SER A 35 4.99 -27.94 -10.55
N HIS A 36 4.49 -27.42 -9.43
CA HIS A 36 3.22 -27.84 -8.85
C HIS A 36 2.03 -27.59 -9.79
N LEU A 37 2.03 -26.47 -10.51
CA LEU A 37 1.00 -26.12 -11.50
C LEU A 37 1.19 -26.84 -12.85
N GLY A 38 2.24 -27.65 -13.02
CA GLY A 38 2.55 -28.32 -14.28
C GLY A 38 2.97 -27.37 -15.41
N ILE A 39 3.37 -26.14 -15.08
CA ILE A 39 3.77 -25.11 -16.05
C ILE A 39 5.21 -25.40 -16.51
N LYS A 40 5.36 -25.76 -17.78
CA LYS A 40 6.68 -25.96 -18.42
C LYS A 40 7.11 -24.69 -19.13
N VAL A 41 8.07 -23.97 -18.55
CA VAL A 41 8.66 -22.76 -19.15
C VAL A 41 9.48 -23.18 -20.38
N LYS A 42 9.13 -22.66 -21.56
CA LYS A 42 9.84 -22.93 -22.82
C LYS A 42 10.98 -21.93 -23.06
N SER A 43 10.73 -20.68 -22.71
CA SER A 43 11.66 -19.56 -22.87
C SER A 43 11.29 -18.46 -21.88
N ILE A 44 12.28 -17.70 -21.42
CA ILE A 44 12.09 -16.48 -20.62
C ILE A 44 12.44 -15.32 -21.54
N GLU A 45 11.50 -14.39 -21.71
CA GLU A 45 11.72 -13.20 -22.54
C GLU A 45 12.36 -12.07 -21.73
N GLU A 46 11.88 -11.88 -20.50
CA GLU A 46 12.37 -10.86 -19.58
C GLU A 46 12.42 -11.46 -18.16
N ASP A 47 13.46 -11.09 -17.39
CA ASP A 47 13.62 -11.42 -15.98
C ASP A 47 13.88 -10.11 -15.22
N GLU A 48 13.02 -9.81 -14.25
CA GLU A 48 13.08 -8.59 -13.44
C GLU A 48 13.12 -8.95 -11.96
N ARG A 49 14.00 -8.26 -11.23
CA ARG A 49 14.04 -8.29 -9.77
C ARG A 49 13.57 -6.95 -9.24
N CYS A 50 12.43 -6.96 -8.55
CA CYS A 50 11.82 -5.75 -8.01
C CYS A 50 11.82 -5.79 -6.47
N VAL A 51 12.11 -4.64 -5.86
CA VAL A 51 11.94 -4.41 -4.43
C VAL A 51 11.05 -3.18 -4.26
N ILE A 52 9.90 -3.37 -3.62
CA ILE A 52 8.96 -2.30 -3.33
C ILE A 52 9.16 -1.87 -1.88
N PRO A 53 9.57 -0.61 -1.59
CA PRO A 53 9.71 -0.12 -0.23
C PRO A 53 8.34 0.15 0.40
N MET A 54 7.80 -0.89 1.03
CA MET A 54 6.50 -0.89 1.72
C MET A 54 6.57 -0.09 3.02
N GLY A 55 5.64 0.87 3.19
CA GLY A 55 5.51 1.60 4.45
C GLY A 55 6.77 2.37 4.87
N GLY A 56 7.53 2.88 3.90
CA GLY A 56 8.72 3.71 4.13
C GLY A 56 8.45 4.98 4.96
N PRO A 57 9.46 5.82 5.24
CA PRO A 57 9.24 7.04 6.01
C PRO A 57 8.22 7.96 5.34
N PHE A 58 7.44 8.68 6.15
CA PHE A 58 6.59 9.75 5.63
C PHE A 58 7.48 10.87 5.05
N PRO A 59 7.12 11.49 3.90
CA PRO A 59 7.89 12.59 3.35
C PRO A 59 8.05 13.73 4.36
N VAL A 60 9.22 14.35 4.41
CA VAL A 60 9.41 15.58 5.17
C VAL A 60 8.67 16.71 4.46
N ILE A 61 7.72 17.34 5.14
CA ILE A 61 6.89 18.42 4.60
C ILE A 61 6.94 19.60 5.59
N PRO A 62 7.20 20.84 5.11
CA PRO A 62 7.44 21.24 3.72
C PRO A 62 8.86 20.93 3.22
N GLN A 63 9.01 20.75 1.91
CA GLN A 63 10.31 20.68 1.22
C GLN A 63 10.24 21.27 -0.20
N ARG A 64 11.38 21.73 -0.74
CA ARG A 64 11.47 22.39 -2.07
C ARG A 64 11.16 21.44 -3.22
N VAL A 65 11.68 20.23 -3.15
CA VAL A 65 11.57 19.23 -4.22
C VAL A 65 10.25 18.52 -4.08
N VAL A 66 9.43 18.54 -5.13
CA VAL A 66 8.16 17.82 -5.16
C VAL A 66 8.41 16.41 -5.69
N GLY A 67 8.00 15.40 -4.92
CA GLY A 67 7.94 14.02 -5.37
C GLY A 67 6.55 13.66 -5.89
N ILE A 68 6.45 12.57 -6.64
CA ILE A 68 5.17 11.97 -7.04
C ILE A 68 5.31 10.44 -7.03
N GLY A 69 4.25 9.74 -6.64
CA GLY A 69 4.25 8.29 -6.55
C GLY A 69 5.17 7.78 -5.44
N GLY A 70 6.07 6.85 -5.75
CA GLY A 70 6.94 6.20 -4.77
C GLY A 70 7.82 7.18 -4.00
N THR A 71 8.34 8.20 -4.69
CA THR A 71 9.18 9.26 -4.09
C THR A 71 8.39 10.21 -3.20
N ALA A 72 7.06 10.21 -3.31
CA ALA A 72 6.15 10.94 -2.43
C ALA A 72 5.55 10.07 -1.32
N GLY A 73 6.05 8.86 -1.09
CA GLY A 73 5.56 7.97 -0.03
C GLY A 73 4.15 7.41 -0.29
N MET A 74 3.71 7.40 -1.56
CA MET A 74 2.34 7.01 -1.93
C MET A 74 2.12 5.50 -2.04
N VAL A 75 3.18 4.69 -1.97
CA VAL A 75 3.08 3.22 -2.01
C VAL A 75 2.17 2.75 -0.88
N HIS A 76 1.15 1.94 -1.21
CA HIS A 76 0.24 1.39 -0.22
C HIS A 76 1.02 0.47 0.76
N PRO A 77 1.11 0.80 2.07
CA PRO A 77 1.96 0.07 3.01
C PRO A 77 1.69 -1.44 3.10
N SER A 78 0.46 -1.89 2.91
CA SER A 78 0.09 -3.31 3.05
C SER A 78 0.09 -4.12 1.74
N THR A 79 0.13 -3.49 0.57
CA THR A 79 -0.09 -4.17 -0.74
C THR A 79 0.94 -3.82 -1.82
N GLY A 80 1.63 -2.69 -1.70
CA GLY A 80 2.59 -2.20 -2.70
C GLY A 80 1.94 -1.48 -3.87
N TYR A 81 0.61 -1.38 -3.88
CA TYR A 81 -0.10 -0.73 -4.96
C TYR A 81 0.18 0.78 -4.97
N LEU A 82 0.46 1.29 -6.16
CA LEU A 82 0.93 2.66 -6.36
C LEU A 82 0.32 3.33 -7.58
N VAL A 83 0.11 2.59 -8.68
CA VAL A 83 -0.22 3.14 -10.00
C VAL A 83 -1.49 4.00 -9.95
N ALA A 84 -2.61 3.44 -9.47
CA ALA A 84 -3.88 4.16 -9.42
C ALA A 84 -3.78 5.44 -8.59
N ARG A 85 -3.09 5.38 -7.44
CA ARG A 85 -2.90 6.53 -6.55
C ARG A 85 -2.02 7.61 -7.17
N THR A 86 -0.97 7.21 -7.88
CA THR A 86 -0.06 8.13 -8.59
C THR A 86 -0.79 8.85 -9.71
N LEU A 87 -1.60 8.12 -10.48
CA LEU A 87 -2.44 8.71 -11.54
C LEU A 87 -3.48 9.67 -10.96
N ALA A 88 -4.10 9.35 -9.82
CA ALA A 88 -5.02 10.26 -9.14
C ALA A 88 -4.35 11.52 -8.59
N ALA A 89 -3.06 11.45 -8.25
CA ALA A 89 -2.27 12.59 -7.79
C ALA A 89 -1.79 13.51 -8.93
N ALA A 90 -1.62 12.99 -10.14
CA ALA A 90 -1.07 13.76 -11.26
C ALA A 90 -1.87 15.05 -11.58
N PRO A 91 -3.21 15.06 -11.62
CA PRO A 91 -3.98 16.29 -11.83
C PRO A 91 -3.78 17.35 -10.74
N ILE A 92 -3.54 16.94 -9.49
CA ILE A 92 -3.30 17.85 -8.36
C ILE A 92 -2.00 18.61 -8.60
N VAL A 93 -0.92 17.88 -8.92
CA VAL A 93 0.39 18.47 -9.23
C VAL A 93 0.30 19.37 -10.46
N ALA A 94 -0.33 18.91 -11.53
CA ALA A 94 -0.48 19.67 -12.76
C ALA A 94 -1.25 20.98 -12.54
N LYS A 95 -2.34 20.95 -11.78
CA LYS A 95 -3.14 22.15 -11.47
C LYS A 95 -2.32 23.19 -10.70
N ALA A 96 -1.53 22.76 -9.71
CA ALA A 96 -0.68 23.66 -8.95
C ALA A 96 0.41 24.31 -9.83
N ILE A 97 1.01 23.54 -10.76
CA ILE A 97 1.98 24.08 -11.73
C ILE A 97 1.31 25.12 -12.65
N ILE A 98 0.12 24.83 -13.18
CA ILE A 98 -0.63 25.77 -14.03
C ILE A 98 -0.95 27.06 -13.27
N GLN A 99 -1.42 26.96 -12.03
CA GLN A 99 -1.75 28.13 -11.19
C GLN A 99 -0.52 29.00 -10.94
N TYR A 100 0.64 28.39 -10.68
CA TYR A 100 1.89 29.10 -10.49
C TYR A 100 2.33 29.86 -11.76
N LEU A 101 2.34 29.19 -12.91
CA LEU A 101 2.73 29.79 -14.19
C LEU A 101 1.77 30.91 -14.64
N GLY A 102 0.51 30.85 -14.23
CA GLY A 102 -0.50 31.87 -14.54
C GLY A 102 -0.56 33.03 -13.55
N SER A 103 0.18 32.98 -12.44
CA SER A 103 0.21 34.06 -11.46
C SER A 103 1.22 35.13 -11.88
N GLU A 104 0.78 36.38 -12.01
CA GLU A 104 1.67 37.54 -12.30
C GLU A 104 2.62 37.88 -11.14
N LYS A 105 2.47 37.21 -10.00
CA LYS A 105 3.30 37.42 -8.82
C LYS A 105 4.56 36.59 -8.92
N ASP A 106 5.68 37.14 -8.45
CA ASP A 106 6.90 36.41 -8.08
C ASP A 106 6.62 35.43 -6.93
N GLN A 107 5.72 34.46 -7.12
CA GLN A 107 5.58 33.37 -6.16
C GLN A 107 6.93 32.66 -6.11
N LEU A 108 7.52 32.66 -4.92
CA LEU A 108 8.74 31.90 -4.67
C LEU A 108 8.39 30.43 -4.85
N GLY A 109 9.16 29.68 -5.64
CA GLY A 109 8.83 28.27 -5.90
C GLY A 109 8.71 27.40 -4.63
N ASN A 110 9.20 27.87 -3.48
CA ASN A 110 8.96 27.29 -2.16
C ASN A 110 7.47 27.26 -1.77
N GLU A 111 6.70 28.29 -2.13
CA GLU A 111 5.27 28.39 -1.87
C GLU A 111 4.51 27.36 -2.72
N LEU A 112 4.88 27.25 -4.00
CA LEU A 112 4.35 26.22 -4.90
C LEU A 112 4.61 24.82 -4.34
N SER A 113 5.87 24.50 -4.00
CA SER A 113 6.20 23.16 -3.50
C SER A 113 5.47 22.84 -2.20
N THR A 114 5.34 23.83 -1.30
CA THR A 114 4.58 23.70 -0.05
C THR A 114 3.10 23.42 -0.33
N SER A 115 2.48 24.16 -1.26
CA SER A 115 1.08 23.94 -1.65
C SER A 115 0.87 22.55 -2.25
N VAL A 116 1.75 22.12 -3.16
CA VAL A 116 1.65 20.79 -3.77
C VAL A 116 1.76 19.70 -2.71
N TRP A 117 2.72 19.79 -1.79
CA TRP A 117 2.85 18.81 -0.72
C TRP A 117 1.62 18.75 0.19
N LYS A 118 1.02 19.90 0.53
CA LYS A 118 -0.22 19.97 1.29
C LYS A 118 -1.39 19.31 0.55
N ASP A 119 -1.51 19.55 -0.75
CA ASP A 119 -2.59 18.97 -1.56
C ASP A 119 -2.40 17.47 -1.84
N LEU A 120 -1.15 16.99 -1.88
CA LEU A 120 -0.82 15.56 -2.04
C LEU A 120 -1.04 14.77 -0.74
N TRP A 121 -0.79 15.40 0.41
CA TRP A 121 -0.90 14.80 1.74
C TRP A 121 -1.80 15.61 2.69
N PRO A 122 -3.07 15.82 2.33
CA PRO A 122 -4.03 16.40 3.26
C PRO A 122 -4.21 15.46 4.47
N ILE A 123 -4.75 16.00 5.56
CA ILE A 123 -4.87 15.27 6.83
C ILE A 123 -5.59 13.93 6.66
N GLU A 124 -6.61 13.85 5.80
CA GLU A 124 -7.36 12.62 5.52
C GLU A 124 -6.48 11.55 4.89
N ARG A 125 -5.55 11.94 4.00
CA ARG A 125 -4.61 11.02 3.34
C ARG A 125 -3.51 10.54 4.29
N ARG A 126 -3.05 11.41 5.20
CA ARG A 126 -2.12 11.02 6.26
C ARG A 126 -2.76 10.01 7.21
N ARG A 127 -3.97 10.28 7.69
CA ARG A 127 -4.73 9.37 8.55
C ARG A 127 -5.07 8.04 7.87
N GLN A 128 -5.46 8.08 6.58
CA GLN A 128 -5.64 6.88 5.76
C GLN A 128 -4.36 6.04 5.71
N ARG A 129 -3.20 6.68 5.49
CA ARG A 129 -1.90 6.00 5.46
C ARG A 129 -1.56 5.35 6.80
N GLU A 130 -1.82 6.01 7.93
CA GLU A 130 -1.59 5.43 9.26
C GLU A 130 -2.38 4.13 9.45
N PHE A 131 -3.62 4.07 8.96
CA PHE A 131 -4.40 2.83 8.99
C PHE A 131 -3.78 1.73 8.11
N PHE A 132 -3.26 2.06 6.94
CA PHE A 132 -2.57 1.08 6.10
C PHE A 132 -1.24 0.60 6.73
N CYS A 133 -0.51 1.48 7.41
CA CYS A 133 0.67 1.11 8.21
C CYS A 133 0.29 0.15 9.34
N PHE A 134 -0.82 0.41 10.04
CA PHE A 134 -1.38 -0.51 11.02
C PHE A 134 -1.68 -1.89 10.42
N GLY A 135 -2.36 -1.95 9.27
CA GLY A 135 -2.63 -3.21 8.57
C GLY A 135 -1.35 -3.95 8.16
N MET A 136 -0.34 -3.23 7.67
CA MET A 136 0.97 -3.78 7.35
C MET A 136 1.66 -4.39 8.58
N ASP A 137 1.63 -3.71 9.73
CA ASP A 137 2.25 -4.19 10.97
C ASP A 137 1.57 -5.45 11.53
N ILE A 138 0.28 -5.64 11.28
CA ILE A 138 -0.40 -6.92 11.57
C ILE A 138 0.10 -8.01 10.63
N LEU A 139 0.10 -7.76 9.31
CA LEU A 139 0.50 -8.74 8.30
C LEU A 139 1.94 -9.25 8.53
N LEU A 140 2.85 -8.36 8.96
CA LEU A 140 4.23 -8.70 9.32
C LEU A 140 4.35 -9.74 10.45
N LYS A 141 3.31 -9.91 11.27
CA LYS A 141 3.29 -10.82 12.41
C LYS A 141 2.52 -12.11 12.14
N LEU A 142 1.81 -12.23 11.02
CA LEU A 142 1.04 -13.43 10.69
C LEU A 142 1.95 -14.51 10.11
N ASP A 143 1.76 -15.76 10.56
CA ASP A 143 2.37 -16.91 9.90
C ASP A 143 1.55 -17.30 8.65
N LEU A 144 1.99 -18.33 7.93
CA LEU A 144 1.31 -18.79 6.70
C LEU A 144 -0.16 -19.17 6.95
N SER A 145 -0.44 -19.88 8.05
CA SER A 145 -1.78 -20.37 8.36
C SER A 145 -2.72 -19.23 8.77
N ALA A 146 -2.23 -18.29 9.58
CA ALA A 146 -2.96 -17.10 9.97
C ALA A 146 -3.18 -16.16 8.79
N THR A 147 -2.19 -16.01 7.91
CA THR A 147 -2.31 -15.22 6.68
C THR A 147 -3.42 -15.76 5.77
N ARG A 148 -3.50 -17.08 5.58
CA ARG A 148 -4.59 -17.70 4.80
C ARG A 148 -5.96 -17.37 5.38
N ARG A 149 -6.17 -17.63 6.68
CA ARG A 149 -7.45 -17.34 7.33
C ARG A 149 -7.80 -15.85 7.34
N PHE A 150 -6.79 -14.98 7.41
CA PHE A 150 -6.98 -13.53 7.30
C PHE A 150 -7.51 -13.17 5.91
N PHE A 151 -6.89 -13.68 4.85
CA PHE A 151 -7.31 -13.40 3.48
C PHE A 151 -8.65 -14.05 3.12
N ASP A 152 -8.96 -15.23 3.67
CA ASP A 152 -10.29 -15.83 3.54
C ASP A 152 -11.36 -14.86 4.06
N ALA A 153 -11.18 -14.30 5.26
CA ALA A 153 -12.10 -13.31 5.82
C ALA A 153 -12.09 -11.98 5.05
N PHE A 154 -10.94 -11.54 4.56
CA PHE A 154 -10.79 -10.29 3.80
C PHE A 154 -11.52 -10.32 2.45
N PHE A 155 -11.42 -11.44 1.72
CA PHE A 155 -12.05 -11.60 0.41
C PHE A 155 -13.53 -12.02 0.50
N ASP A 156 -14.00 -12.46 1.67
CA ASP A 156 -15.42 -12.70 1.94
C ASP A 156 -16.21 -11.40 2.19
N LEU A 157 -15.52 -10.27 2.42
CA LEU A 157 -16.16 -8.96 2.58
C LEU A 157 -16.84 -8.49 1.30
N GLU A 158 -17.84 -7.62 1.47
CA GLU A 158 -18.49 -6.95 0.34
C GLU A 158 -17.46 -6.29 -0.58
N PRO A 159 -17.56 -6.45 -1.93
CA PRO A 159 -16.53 -6.00 -2.86
C PRO A 159 -16.07 -4.55 -2.69
N ARG A 160 -16.98 -3.64 -2.32
CA ARG A 160 -16.63 -2.23 -2.09
C ARG A 160 -15.52 -2.03 -1.05
N TYR A 161 -15.47 -2.89 -0.03
CA TYR A 161 -14.52 -2.76 1.06
C TYR A 161 -13.12 -3.14 0.65
N TRP A 162 -12.94 -4.37 0.13
CA TRP A 162 -11.61 -4.81 -0.26
C TRP A 162 -11.14 -4.09 -1.53
N HIS A 163 -12.03 -3.80 -2.51
CA HIS A 163 -11.67 -2.94 -3.64
C HIS A 163 -11.17 -1.58 -3.15
N GLY A 164 -11.95 -0.90 -2.30
CA GLY A 164 -11.63 0.43 -1.80
C GLY A 164 -10.36 0.47 -0.96
N PHE A 165 -10.11 -0.57 -0.14
CA PHE A 165 -8.88 -0.71 0.62
C PHE A 165 -7.68 -0.81 -0.33
N LEU A 166 -7.69 -1.78 -1.25
CA LEU A 166 -6.58 -2.02 -2.18
C LEU A 166 -6.26 -0.81 -3.08
N SER A 167 -7.27 -0.02 -3.41
CA SER A 167 -7.15 1.15 -4.30
C SER A 167 -7.03 2.50 -3.57
N SER A 168 -6.95 2.50 -2.24
CA SER A 168 -6.85 3.71 -1.41
C SER A 168 -8.02 4.70 -1.58
N TRP A 169 -9.23 4.19 -1.80
CA TRP A 169 -10.47 4.99 -1.87
C TRP A 169 -11.21 5.09 -0.52
N LEU A 170 -10.94 4.22 0.44
CA LEU A 170 -11.57 4.29 1.78
C LEU A 170 -10.81 5.26 2.69
N PHE A 171 -11.50 6.19 3.33
CA PHE A 171 -10.92 7.08 4.34
C PHE A 171 -11.18 6.55 5.75
N LEU A 172 -10.71 7.26 6.77
CA LEU A 172 -10.66 6.73 8.14
C LEU A 172 -12.01 6.17 8.64
N PRO A 173 -13.16 6.84 8.45
CA PRO A 173 -14.44 6.27 8.87
C PRO A 173 -14.75 4.93 8.18
N GLU A 174 -14.59 4.87 6.85
CA GLU A 174 -14.84 3.64 6.08
C GLU A 174 -13.82 2.55 6.39
N LEU A 175 -12.57 2.92 6.69
CA LEU A 175 -11.52 2.00 7.11
C LEU A 175 -11.80 1.40 8.49
N MET A 176 -12.39 2.17 9.41
CA MET A 176 -12.86 1.63 10.69
C MET A 176 -13.99 0.63 10.48
N PHE A 177 -14.98 0.95 9.62
CA PHE A 177 -16.03 -0.02 9.27
C PHE A 177 -15.49 -1.25 8.57
N PHE A 178 -14.53 -1.09 7.67
CA PHE A 178 -13.80 -2.19 7.04
C PHE A 178 -13.11 -3.07 8.09
N GLY A 179 -12.38 -2.49 9.04
CA GLY A 179 -11.70 -3.24 10.10
C GLY A 179 -12.66 -3.99 11.02
N LEU A 180 -13.79 -3.37 11.39
CA LEU A 180 -14.85 -4.01 12.17
C LEU A 180 -15.52 -5.15 11.40
N SER A 181 -15.79 -4.95 10.11
CA SER A 181 -16.38 -5.96 9.23
C SER A 181 -15.42 -7.14 9.04
N LEU A 182 -14.14 -6.87 8.82
CA LEU A 182 -13.10 -7.89 8.74
C LEU A 182 -13.04 -8.71 10.04
N PHE A 183 -13.08 -8.04 11.19
CA PHE A 183 -13.06 -8.70 12.49
C PHE A 183 -14.32 -9.56 12.73
N SER A 184 -15.49 -9.10 12.27
CA SER A 184 -16.74 -9.85 12.41
C SER A 184 -16.81 -11.07 11.49
N HIS A 185 -16.22 -11.03 10.29
CA HIS A 185 -16.16 -12.18 9.37
C HIS A 185 -14.99 -13.14 9.70
N ALA A 186 -14.00 -12.67 10.43
CA ALA A 186 -12.86 -13.49 10.84
C ALA A 186 -13.27 -14.66 11.75
N SER A 187 -12.66 -15.83 11.51
CA SER A 187 -12.75 -16.98 12.42
C SER A 187 -12.30 -16.61 13.84
N ASN A 188 -12.77 -17.32 14.87
CA ASN A 188 -12.35 -17.07 16.26
C ASN A 188 -10.83 -17.12 16.45
N ALA A 189 -10.16 -18.04 15.75
CA ALA A 189 -8.71 -18.11 15.73
C ALA A 189 -8.10 -16.83 15.13
N SER A 190 -8.60 -16.37 13.99
CA SER A 190 -8.16 -15.12 13.35
C SER A 190 -8.43 -13.89 14.21
N ARG A 191 -9.55 -13.82 14.94
CA ARG A 191 -9.85 -12.72 15.85
C ARG A 191 -8.83 -12.64 16.98
N ILE A 192 -8.48 -13.77 17.60
CA ILE A 192 -7.45 -13.82 18.65
C ILE A 192 -6.10 -13.36 18.08
N GLU A 193 -5.73 -13.82 16.88
CA GLU A 193 -4.51 -13.40 16.19
C GLU A 193 -4.49 -11.89 15.93
N ILE A 194 -5.58 -11.33 15.38
CA ILE A 194 -5.71 -9.89 15.12
C ILE A 194 -5.60 -9.10 16.43
N MET A 195 -6.26 -9.53 17.51
CA MET A 195 -6.20 -8.84 18.80
C MET A 195 -4.78 -8.88 19.39
N THR A 196 -4.19 -10.07 19.49
CA THR A 196 -2.87 -10.27 20.10
C THR A 196 -1.77 -9.56 19.32
N LYS A 197 -1.78 -9.64 17.99
CA LYS A 197 -0.75 -9.04 17.12
C LYS A 197 -1.02 -7.58 16.81
N GLY A 198 -2.27 -7.16 16.83
CA GLY A 198 -2.75 -5.83 16.44
C GLY A 198 -2.85 -4.81 17.58
N THR A 199 -2.83 -5.22 18.86
CA THR A 199 -2.97 -4.25 19.98
C THR A 199 -1.87 -3.17 19.98
N LEU A 200 -0.59 -3.57 19.91
CA LEU A 200 0.51 -2.60 19.89
C LEU A 200 0.51 -1.71 18.61
N PRO A 201 0.33 -2.27 17.40
CA PRO A 201 0.12 -1.46 16.20
C PRO A 201 -1.07 -0.50 16.30
N LEU A 202 -2.19 -0.92 16.90
CA LEU A 202 -3.38 -0.09 17.08
C LEU A 202 -3.10 1.10 18.00
N VAL A 203 -2.43 0.86 19.13
CA VAL A 203 -1.99 1.94 20.04
C VAL A 203 -1.07 2.92 19.32
N THR A 204 -0.15 2.41 18.50
CA THR A 204 0.76 3.24 17.70
C THR A 204 0.01 4.12 16.71
N MET A 205 -0.93 3.53 15.95
CA MET A 205 -1.80 4.26 15.03
C MET A 205 -2.60 5.35 15.75
N ILE A 206 -3.26 5.02 16.86
CA ILE A 206 -4.04 6.01 17.64
C ILE A 206 -3.15 7.16 18.12
N ASN A 207 -1.96 6.87 18.64
CA ASN A 207 -1.01 7.90 19.07
C ASN A 207 -0.57 8.81 17.91
N ASN A 208 -0.37 8.26 16.72
CA ASN A 208 -0.03 9.04 15.53
C ASN A 208 -1.21 9.91 15.07
N LEU A 209 -2.43 9.36 15.04
CA LEU A 209 -3.64 10.10 14.71
C LEU A 209 -3.90 11.28 15.67
N LEU A 210 -3.60 11.11 16.96
CA LEU A 210 -3.73 12.18 17.96
C LEU A 210 -2.68 13.29 17.82
N LYS A 211 -1.49 12.97 17.30
CA LYS A 211 -0.43 13.96 17.01
C LYS A 211 -0.68 14.71 15.70
N ASP A 212 -1.45 14.12 14.80
CA ASP A 212 -1.76 14.66 13.48
C ASP A 212 -2.95 15.62 13.55
N THR A 213 -2.68 16.84 14.03
CA THR A 213 -3.69 17.87 14.36
C THR A 213 -3.92 18.88 13.23
N GLU A 214 -2.98 19.03 12.30
CA GLU A 214 -3.05 19.97 11.17
C GLU A 214 -2.42 19.39 9.91
#